data_AF-A0A3N5XCP3-F1
#
_entry.id   AF-A0A3N5XCP3-F1
#
_cell.length_a   1.000
_cell.length_b   1.000
_cell.length_c   1.000
_cell.angle_alpha   90.00
_cell.angle_beta   90.00
_cell.angle_gamma   90.00
#
_symmetry.space_group_name_H-M   'P 1'
#
loop_
_entity.id
_entity.type
_entity.pdbx_description
1 polymer ?
#
loop_
_entity_poly.entity_id
_entity_poly.type
_entity_poly.pdbx_seq_one_letter_code
_entity_poly.pdbx_strand_id
1 'polypeptide(L)' 'MRTNGRGQRDLRNVVLEPGVSKHAEGSCLVRFGDTHVLCTASIDEKVPPHVYGTGAGWVTAEYGML' A
#
# COMPACT_ATOMS: atom_id res chain seq x y z
N MET A 1 -26.55 16.23 3.61
CA MET A 1 -26.18 15.23 2.57
C MET A 1 -24.71 15.45 2.22
N ARG A 2 -23.90 14.40 2.03
CA ARG A 2 -22.46 14.55 1.67
C ARG A 2 -22.36 15.11 0.24
N THR A 3 -21.29 15.84 -0.06
CA THR A 3 -21.07 16.51 -1.37
C THR A 3 -21.05 15.58 -2.58
N ASN A 4 -20.80 14.29 -2.37
CA ASN A 4 -20.79 13.26 -3.41
C ASN A 4 -21.99 12.31 -3.36
N GLY A 5 -23.10 12.70 -2.72
CA GLY A 5 -24.33 11.91 -2.67
C GLY A 5 -24.26 10.64 -1.81
N ARG A 6 -23.11 10.36 -1.18
CA ARG A 6 -22.93 9.18 -0.32
C ARG A 6 -23.67 9.30 1.00
N GLY A 7 -24.12 8.14 1.52
CA GLY A 7 -24.61 7.98 2.88
C GLY A 7 -23.54 8.23 3.94
N GLN A 8 -23.98 8.39 5.20
CA GLN A 8 -23.07 8.65 6.32
C GLN A 8 -22.08 7.50 6.55
N ARG A 9 -22.49 6.27 6.23
CA ARG A 9 -21.68 5.04 6.43
C ARG A 9 -21.06 4.50 5.15
N ASP A 10 -21.32 5.11 4.01
CA ASP A 10 -20.81 4.62 2.74
C ASP A 10 -19.33 4.99 2.57
N LEU A 11 -18.53 4.04 2.06
CA LEU A 11 -17.16 4.26 1.63
C LEU A 11 -17.12 4.97 0.26
N ARG A 12 -15.95 5.50 -0.14
CA ARG A 12 -15.77 6.00 -1.51
C ARG A 12 -15.70 4.79 -2.44
N ASN A 13 -15.77 5.00 -3.76
CA ASN A 13 -15.45 3.92 -4.68
C ASN A 13 -14.02 3.42 -4.41
N VAL A 14 -13.85 2.13 -4.17
CA VAL A 14 -12.56 1.49 -3.89
C VAL A 14 -12.17 0.62 -5.06
N VAL A 15 -10.98 0.87 -5.62
CA VAL A 15 -10.38 0.04 -6.67
C VAL A 15 -9.00 -0.39 -6.22
N LEU A 16 -8.71 -1.68 -6.39
CA LEU A 16 -7.39 -2.28 -6.19
C LEU A 16 -6.98 -2.88 -7.53
N GLU A 17 -5.91 -2.35 -8.11
CA GLU A 17 -5.34 -2.83 -9.37
C GLU A 17 -3.94 -3.41 -9.10
N PRO A 18 -3.79 -4.74 -8.94
CA PRO A 18 -2.52 -5.38 -8.70
C PRO A 18 -1.63 -5.41 -9.95
N GLY A 19 -0.31 -5.55 -9.77
CA GLY A 19 0.63 -5.82 -10.86
C GLY A 19 0.97 -4.61 -11.75
N VAL A 20 0.78 -3.39 -11.23
CA VAL A 20 1.00 -2.13 -11.97
C VAL A 20 2.47 -1.76 -12.16
N SER A 21 3.36 -2.25 -11.30
CA SER A 21 4.82 -2.09 -11.44
C SER A 21 5.45 -3.40 -11.87
N LYS A 22 6.22 -3.35 -12.96
CA LYS A 22 6.94 -4.51 -13.52
C LYS A 22 8.18 -4.91 -12.72
N HIS A 23 8.70 -4.00 -11.90
CA HIS A 23 9.98 -4.18 -11.21
C HIS A 23 9.82 -4.58 -9.75
N ALA A 24 8.70 -4.23 -9.13
CA ALA A 24 8.42 -4.63 -7.76
C ALA A 24 7.86 -6.06 -7.73
N GLU A 25 8.31 -6.86 -6.77
CA GLU A 25 7.82 -8.22 -6.53
C GLU A 25 6.31 -8.23 -6.23
N GLY A 26 5.82 -7.20 -5.54
CA GLY A 26 4.40 -6.92 -5.37
C GLY A 26 4.09 -5.45 -5.69
N SER A 27 2.98 -5.19 -6.36
CA SER A 27 2.51 -3.82 -6.58
C SER A 27 0.99 -3.73 -6.70
N CYS A 28 0.44 -2.59 -6.30
CA CYS A 28 -0.98 -2.28 -6.45
C CYS A 28 -1.19 -0.76 -6.57
N LEU A 29 -2.00 -0.33 -7.55
CA LEU A 29 -2.57 1.01 -7.55
C LEU A 29 -3.89 0.98 -6.78
N VAL A 30 -3.92 1.68 -5.65
CA VAL A 30 -5.08 1.74 -4.75
C VAL A 30 -5.80 3.06 -4.96
N ARG A 31 -7.11 3.03 -5.18
CA ARG A 31 -7.92 4.23 -5.43
C ARG A 31 -9.14 4.28 -4.55
N PHE A 32 -9.25 5.33 -3.74
CA PHE A 32 -10.37 5.60 -2.84
C PHE A 32 -11.03 6.91 -3.27
N GLY A 33 -11.89 6.85 -4.29
CA GLY A 33 -12.32 8.03 -5.04
C GLY A 33 -11.11 8.71 -5.69
N ASP A 34 -10.90 9.99 -5.37
CA ASP A 34 -9.80 10.78 -5.95
C ASP A 34 -8.45 10.59 -5.21
N THR A 35 -8.44 9.88 -4.09
CA THR A 35 -7.18 9.52 -3.41
C THR A 35 -6.58 8.31 -4.10
N HIS A 36 -5.45 8.48 -4.78
CA HIS A 36 -4.73 7.40 -5.44
C HIS A 36 -3.36 7.20 -4.78
N VAL A 37 -3.00 5.95 -4.52
CA VAL A 37 -1.74 5.57 -3.89
C VAL A 37 -1.14 4.40 -4.65
N LEU A 38 0.10 4.55 -5.11
CA LEU A 38 0.88 3.44 -5.63
C LEU A 38 1.59 2.74 -4.46
N CYS A 39 1.21 1.50 -4.20
CA CYS A 39 1.88 0.66 -3.22
C CYS A 39 2.81 -0.32 -3.94
N THR A 40 4.08 -0.37 -3.53
CA THR A 40 5.05 -1.37 -3.99
C THR A 40 5.59 -2.14 -2.77
N ALA A 41 5.80 -3.43 -2.94
CA ALA A 41 6.46 -4.29 -1.97
C ALA A 41 7.71 -4.88 -2.63
N SER A 42 8.82 -4.81 -1.92
CA SER A 42 10.10 -5.38 -2.34
C SER A 42 10.70 -6.24 -1.23
N ILE A 43 11.44 -7.26 -1.63
CA ILE A 43 12.05 -8.23 -0.71
C ILE A 43 13.53 -7.90 -0.58
N ASP A 44 14.01 -7.82 0.66
CA ASP A 44 15.43 -7.82 1.00
C ASP A 44 15.71 -9.06 1.84
N GLU A 45 16.81 -9.75 1.55
CA GLU A 45 17.27 -10.92 2.33
C GLU A 45 17.80 -10.52 3.71
N LYS A 46 18.01 -9.22 3.96
CA LYS A 46 18.52 -8.68 5.22
C LYS A 46 17.40 -8.24 6.15
N VAL A 47 17.63 -8.44 7.45
CA VAL A 47 16.81 -7.88 8.53
C VAL A 47 17.61 -6.83 9.31
N PRO A 48 16.94 -5.89 10.01
CA PRO A 48 17.63 -4.95 10.89
C PRO A 48 18.42 -5.64 12.02
N PRO A 49 19.47 -4.99 12.58
CA PRO A 49 20.33 -5.60 13.60
C PRO A 49 19.60 -6.13 14.85
N HIS A 50 18.51 -5.49 15.26
CA HIS A 50 17.72 -5.92 16.43
C HIS A 50 16.84 -7.14 16.17
N VAL A 51 16.65 -7.54 14.90
CA VAL A 51 15.89 -8.75 14.50
C VAL A 51 16.84 -9.91 14.15
N TYR A 52 18.11 -9.62 13.88
CA TYR A 52 19.10 -10.63 13.49
C TYR A 52 19.22 -11.75 14.54
N GLY A 53 19.19 -13.01 14.08
CA GLY A 53 19.32 -14.19 14.94
C GLY A 53 18.04 -14.61 15.68
N THR A 54 16.95 -13.86 15.57
CA THR A 54 15.67 -14.20 16.22
C THR A 54 14.84 -15.24 15.45
N GLY A 55 15.14 -15.44 14.16
CA GLY A 55 14.33 -16.27 13.24
C GLY A 55 13.06 -15.58 12.71
N ALA A 56 12.79 -14.33 13.10
CA ALA A 56 11.65 -13.56 12.62
C ALA A 56 12.00 -12.74 11.35
N GLY A 57 10.97 -12.43 10.55
CA GLY A 57 11.05 -11.47 9.45
C GLY A 57 10.81 -10.03 9.90
N TRP A 58 11.01 -9.07 8.99
CA TRP A 58 10.78 -7.65 9.24
C TRP A 58 10.04 -6.99 8.08
N VAL A 59 9.16 -6.02 8.40
CA VAL A 59 8.46 -5.19 7.42
C VAL A 59 8.61 -3.72 7.83
N THR A 60 9.00 -2.89 6.88
CA THR A 60 9.02 -1.43 7.02
C THR A 60 8.32 -0.80 5.82
N ALA A 61 7.96 0.49 5.93
CA ALA A 61 7.31 1.22 4.85
C ALA A 61 7.86 2.64 4.76
N GLU A 62 7.89 3.16 3.55
CA GLU A 62 8.19 4.56 3.27
C GLU A 62 6.96 5.21 2.62
N TYR A 63 6.85 6.53 2.78
CA TYR A 63 5.76 7.33 2.22
C TYR A 63 6.32 8.60 1.59
N GLY A 64 5.92 8.86 0.35
CA GLY A 64 6.20 10.10 -0.36
C GLY A 64 4.95 10.57 -1.11
N MET A 65 4.71 11.88 -1.12
CA MET A 65 3.70 12.48 -2.00
C MET A 65 4.37 12.96 -3.28
N LEU A 66 3.75 12.63 -4.41
CA LEU A 66 4.10 13.14 -5.74
C LEU A 66 3.26 14.38 -6.07
#